data_AF-A0AAE3JJ78-F1
#
_entry.id   AF-A0AAE3JJ78-F1
#
_cell.length_a   1.000
_cell.length_b   1.000
_cell.length_c   1.000
_cell.angle_alpha   90.00
_cell.angle_beta   90.00
_cell.angle_gamma   90.00
#
_symmetry.space_group_name_H-M   'P 1'
#
loop_
_entity.id
_entity.type
_entity.pdbx_description
1 polymer ?
#
loop_
_entity_poly.entity_id
_entity_poly.type
_entity_poly.pdbx_seq_one_letter_code
_entity_poly.pdbx_strand_id
1 'polypeptide(L)' 'MNNMSEVVVWTEEYMALVNAEFSHLLPVQRRILERSRELIMNNAAAHLAEVAPLEFISMLPESDRYFFPILEPWWAHLI' A
#
# COMPACT_ATOMS: atom_id res chain seq x y z
N MET A 1 -17.32 16.91 9.68
CA MET A 1 -16.61 17.43 8.49
C MET A 1 -15.11 17.12 8.63
N ASN A 2 -14.71 15.84 8.58
CA ASN A 2 -13.31 15.43 8.81
C ASN A 2 -12.76 14.45 7.77
N ASN A 3 -13.61 13.67 7.09
CA ASN A 3 -13.18 12.61 6.17
C ASN A 3 -12.40 13.13 4.96
N MET A 4 -12.72 14.32 4.43
CA MET A 4 -12.05 14.83 3.23
C MET A 4 -10.59 15.24 3.49
N SER A 5 -10.30 15.80 4.67
CA SER A 5 -8.91 16.14 5.06
C SER A 5 -8.09 14.88 5.29
N GLU A 6 -8.72 13.85 5.84
CA GLU A 6 -8.09 12.56 6.13
C GLU A 6 -7.75 11.80 4.84
N VAL A 7 -8.67 11.74 3.88
CA VAL A 7 -8.41 11.15 2.55
C VAL A 7 -7.19 11.79 1.88
N VAL A 8 -7.04 13.12 1.95
CA VAL A 8 -5.87 13.82 1.36
C VAL A 8 -4.56 13.38 2.01
N VAL A 9 -4.47 13.43 3.34
CA VAL A 9 -3.25 13.07 4.08
C VAL A 9 -2.83 11.64 3.77
N TRP A 10 -3.76 10.68 3.84
CA TRP A 10 -3.43 9.28 3.60
C TRP A 10 -3.11 8.99 2.14
N THR A 11 -3.71 9.73 1.20
CA THR A 11 -3.33 9.64 -0.21
C THR A 11 -1.90 10.14 -0.43
N GLU A 12 -1.50 11.24 0.20
CA GLU A 12 -0.12 11.75 0.12
C GLU A 12 0.88 10.76 0.71
N GLU A 13 0.59 10.18 1.87
CA GLU A 13 1.44 9.15 2.49
C GLU A 13 1.55 7.90 1.61
N TYR A 14 0.43 7.43 1.07
CA TYR A 14 0.39 6.31 0.13
C TYR A 14 1.27 6.58 -1.10
N MET A 15 1.09 7.73 -1.73
CA MET A 15 1.86 8.11 -2.93
C MET A 15 3.35 8.29 -2.62
N ALA A 16 3.72 8.81 -1.46
CA ALA A 16 5.11 8.92 -1.05
C ALA A 16 5.78 7.53 -0.90
N LEU A 17 5.05 6.57 -0.34
CA LEU A 17 5.54 5.20 -0.14
C LEU A 17 5.65 4.42 -1.45
N VAL A 18 4.65 4.48 -2.33
CA VAL A 18 4.69 3.84 -3.66
C VAL A 18 5.91 4.30 -4.46
N ASN A 19 6.17 5.61 -4.44
CA ASN A 19 7.26 6.21 -5.21
C ASN A 19 8.63 6.16 -4.50
N ALA A 20 8.72 5.57 -3.30
CA ALA A 20 9.98 5.48 -2.57
C ALA A 20 10.99 4.56 -3.28
N GLU A 21 12.18 5.08 -3.59
CA GLU A 21 13.25 4.35 -4.29
C GLU A 21 14.41 3.99 -3.36
N PHE A 22 14.77 2.70 -3.34
CA PHE A 22 15.85 2.14 -2.50
C PHE A 22 16.99 1.48 -3.30
N SER A 23 17.03 1.70 -4.62
CA SER A 23 17.95 1.04 -5.57
C SER A 23 19.43 1.30 -5.26
N HIS A 24 19.75 2.45 -4.67
CA HIS A 24 21.09 2.90 -4.33
C HIS A 24 21.68 2.30 -3.04
N LEU A 25 20.90 1.53 -2.28
CA LEU A 25 21.31 0.99 -0.98
C LEU A 25 21.91 -0.42 -1.08
N LEU A 26 22.65 -0.83 -0.04
CA LEU A 26 23.17 -2.19 0.06
C LEU A 26 22.01 -3.21 0.09
N PRO A 27 22.18 -4.43 -0.45
CA PRO A 27 21.08 -5.40 -0.59
C PRO A 27 20.31 -5.69 0.71
N VAL A 28 21.00 -5.77 1.84
CA VAL A 28 20.37 -6.04 3.15
C VAL A 28 19.52 -4.85 3.61
N GLN A 29 20.02 -3.62 3.47
CA GLN A 29 19.29 -2.41 3.83
C GLN A 29 18.07 -2.20 2.93
N ARG A 30 18.26 -2.38 1.62
CA ARG A 30 17.19 -2.35 0.64
C ARG A 30 16.07 -3.34 1.00
N ARG A 31 16.41 -4.59 1.30
CA ARG A 31 15.43 -5.61 1.69
C ARG A 31 14.65 -5.23 2.95
N ILE A 32 15.32 -4.65 3.95
CA ILE A 32 14.66 -4.18 5.18
C ILE A 32 13.66 -3.06 4.84
N LEU A 33 14.09 -2.05 4.09
CA LEU A 33 13.22 -0.92 3.74
C LEU A 33 12.07 -1.31 2.81
N GLU A 34 12.29 -2.21 1.84
CA GLU A 34 11.23 -2.72 0.98
C GLU A 34 10.17 -3.47 1.79
N ARG A 35 10.57 -4.31 2.76
CA ARG A 35 9.63 -4.99 3.67
C ARG A 35 8.90 -4.02 4.61
N SER A 36 9.61 -3.04 5.14
CA SER A 36 8.99 -1.99 5.96
C SER A 36 7.97 -1.19 5.15
N ARG A 37 8.28 -0.84 3.90
CA ARG A 37 7.36 -0.17 2.98
C ARG A 37 6.11 -1.02 2.77
N GLU A 38 6.24 -2.32 2.49
CA GLU A 38 5.07 -3.20 2.31
C GLU A 38 4.14 -3.19 3.53
N LEU A 39 4.69 -3.26 4.74
CA LEU A 39 3.90 -3.22 5.98
C LEU A 39 3.16 -1.90 6.16
N ILE A 40 3.85 -0.77 5.93
CA ILE A 40 3.24 0.56 6.07
C ILE A 40 2.19 0.78 4.98
N MET A 41 2.47 0.36 3.75
CA MET A 41 1.53 0.43 2.62
C MET A 41 0.24 -0.33 2.88
N ASN A 42 0.32 -1.54 3.42
CA ASN A 42 -0.86 -2.31 3.78
C ASN A 42 -1.74 -1.60 4.82
N ASN A 43 -1.12 -0.93 5.80
CA ASN A 43 -1.86 -0.14 6.80
C ASN A 43 -2.50 1.10 6.17
N ALA A 44 -1.76 1.86 5.35
CA ALA A 44 -2.29 3.04 4.67
C ALA A 44 -3.45 2.68 3.71
N ALA A 45 -3.32 1.56 2.99
CA ALA A 45 -4.38 1.05 2.13
C ALA A 45 -5.62 0.63 2.92
N ALA A 46 -5.45 -0.09 4.04
CA ALA A 46 -6.56 -0.46 4.91
C ALA A 46 -7.32 0.78 5.42
N HIS A 47 -6.59 1.81 5.88
CA HIS A 47 -7.22 3.05 6.35
C HIS A 47 -7.94 3.80 5.23
N LEU A 48 -7.31 3.95 4.06
CA LEU A 48 -7.94 4.58 2.89
C LEU A 48 -9.20 3.84 2.45
N ALA A 49 -9.23 2.51 2.55
CA ALA A 49 -10.40 1.71 2.21
C ALA A 49 -11.63 1.99 3.10
N GLU A 50 -11.42 2.45 4.33
CA GLU A 50 -12.50 2.79 5.26
C GLU A 50 -13.09 4.19 4.99
N VAL A 51 -12.29 5.10 4.44
CA VAL A 51 -12.64 6.53 4.35
C VAL A 51 -12.86 7.05 2.94
N ALA A 52 -12.35 6.37 1.90
CA ALA A 52 -12.43 6.79 0.51
C ALA A 52 -13.42 5.95 -0.32
N PRO A 53 -14.08 6.53 -1.34
CA PRO A 53 -14.91 5.77 -2.28
C PRO A 53 -14.09 4.74 -3.07
N LEU A 54 -14.73 3.62 -3.43
CA LEU A 54 -14.09 2.54 -4.19
C LEU A 54 -13.55 3.02 -5.54
N GLU A 55 -14.28 3.89 -6.24
CA GLU A 55 -13.88 4.44 -7.53
C GLU A 55 -12.58 5.24 -7.44
N PHE A 56 -12.37 5.93 -6.32
CA PHE A 56 -11.13 6.65 -6.05
C PHE A 56 -9.97 5.68 -5.77
N ILE A 57 -10.22 4.65 -4.95
CA ILE A 57 -9.22 3.63 -4.62
C ILE A 57 -8.72 2.92 -5.88
N SER A 58 -9.62 2.59 -6.81
CA SER A 58 -9.27 1.96 -8.10
C SER A 58 -8.44 2.86 -9.04
N MET A 59 -8.30 4.16 -8.75
CA MET A 59 -7.43 5.06 -9.49
C MET A 59 -6.03 5.18 -8.90
N LEU A 60 -5.80 4.66 -7.69
CA LEU A 60 -4.48 4.71 -7.04
C LEU A 60 -3.50 3.72 -7.68
N PRO A 61 -2.20 4.05 -7.78
CA PRO A 61 -1.20 3.15 -8.34
C PRO A 61 -1.02 1.91 -7.46
N GLU A 62 -0.78 0.74 -8.04
CA GLU A 62 -0.69 -0.53 -7.31
C GLU A 62 -1.95 -0.88 -6.49
N SER A 63 -3.12 -0.33 -6.84
CA SER A 63 -4.39 -0.61 -6.15
C SER A 63 -4.69 -2.10 -6.01
N ASP A 64 -4.46 -2.87 -7.08
CA ASP A 64 -4.72 -4.31 -7.13
C ASP A 64 -3.89 -5.08 -6.09
N ARG A 65 -2.66 -4.62 -5.83
CA ARG A 65 -1.76 -5.27 -4.88
C ARG A 65 -2.16 -5.01 -3.43
N TYR A 66 -2.55 -3.78 -3.12
CA TYR A 66 -2.70 -3.31 -1.75
C TYR A 66 -4.15 -3.29 -1.25
N PHE A 67 -5.13 -3.10 -2.13
CA PHE A 67 -6.55 -3.02 -1.77
C PHE A 67 -7.35 -4.25 -2.22
N PHE A 68 -6.92 -4.92 -3.28
CA PHE A 68 -7.58 -6.11 -3.81
C PHE A 68 -6.65 -7.31 -3.89
N PRO A 69 -5.82 -7.61 -2.84
CA PRO A 69 -4.93 -8.74 -2.92
C PRO A 69 -5.76 -9.99 -3.18
N ILE A 70 -5.44 -10.69 -4.27
CA ILE A 70 -5.86 -12.08 -4.42
C ILE A 70 -5.16 -12.80 -3.27
N LEU A 71 -5.90 -13.01 -2.18
CA LEU A 71 -5.46 -13.87 -1.09
C LEU A 71 -5.42 -15.27 -1.69
N GLU A 72 -4.29 -15.64 -2.30
CA GLU A 72 -4.00 -17.04 -2.53
C GLU A 72 -3.87 -17.68 -1.16
N PRO A 73 -4.80 -18.59 -0.81
CA PRO A 73 -4.71 -19.27 0.46
C PRO A 73 -3.38 -20.02 0.51
N TRP A 74 -2.71 -20.04 1.66
CA TRP A 74 -1.44 -20.76 1.83
C TRP A 74 -1.51 -22.23 1.37
N TRP A 75 -2.70 -22.85 1.42
CA TRP A 75 -2.94 -24.22 0.97
C TRP A 75 -3.00 -24.39 -0.55
N ALA A 76 -3.15 -23.31 -1.33
CA ALA A 76 -3.17 -23.36 -2.80
C ALA A 76 -1.77 -23.60 -3.40
N HIS A 77 -0.70 -23.40 -2.62
CA HIS A 77 0.69 -23.65 -3.03
C HIS A 77 1.20 -25.06 -2.71
N LEU A 78 0.32 -25.96 -2.24
CA LEU A 78 0.67 -27.33 -1.80
C LEU A 78 0.35 -28.41 -2.83
N ILE A 79 0.04 -28.05 -4.08
CA ILE A 79 -0.28 -28.98 -5.17
C ILE A 79 0.86 -29.06 -6.18
#